data_AF-A0A927RFB3-F1
#
_entry.id   AF-A0A927RFB3-F1
#
_cell.length_a   1.000
_cell.length_b   1.000
_cell.length_c   1.000
_cell.angle_alpha   90.00
_cell.angle_beta   90.00
_cell.angle_gamma   90.00
#
_symmetry.space_group_name_H-M   'P 1'
#
loop_
_entity.id
_entity.type
_entity.pdbx_description
1 polymer ?
#
loop_
_entity_poly.entity_id
_entity_poly.type
_entity_poly.pdbx_seq_one_letter_code
_entity_poly.pdbx_strand_id
1 'polypeptide(L)'
;MAKQGLFSRLIIGDENLPDFNPSQLPRTRWGLWWDTFKTRLGALCKVNLLLLLFLIPVIAVLLFSYFQETAYGMAIPANANFGVGYYPRDDINSLYSSMKLNVTLTQYLLLVPCFMLFGIGLAGATYVVRRITWGEGVHIFANFGHGIKQNWKYFVGGSALLALSFFGMMFCFFGLDMFSSSQVLKIIVQVVGVIQFIFILIMFMYFCTQCVTYQLRFFDLVKNSFVFAIGLFPQNLLFMALAIFPVIFAFAFADLIWLSVIGWILIVFVGLANMLLVWTVFNHYVYDKYINDRVEGAIKNRNMATKKTKEEEIAEQIQYIKTRNTVYGAAYASRKLSSIDKGHTFTPLSATYNRNDLVKLSEEKQVMKNEMEKERMDIEEQITQAYEEWQQMQNPKKRKKK
;
A
#
# COMPACT_ATOMS: atom_id res chain seq x y z
N MET A 1 1.94 2.50 35.79
CA MET A 1 2.26 3.28 34.57
C MET A 1 0.99 3.91 34.04
N ALA A 2 0.97 5.24 33.91
CA ALA A 2 -0.21 5.95 33.41
C ALA A 2 -0.46 5.55 31.94
N LYS A 3 -1.70 5.17 31.62
CA LYS A 3 -2.14 4.95 30.23
C LYS A 3 -1.97 6.27 29.48
N GLN A 4 -0.93 6.39 28.67
CA GLN A 4 -0.80 7.53 27.78
C GLN A 4 -1.99 7.55 26.80
N GLY A 5 -2.57 8.74 26.60
CA GLY A 5 -3.75 8.92 25.76
C GLY A 5 -3.50 8.56 24.29
N LEU A 6 -4.59 8.37 23.54
CA LEU A 6 -4.60 8.03 22.10
C LEU A 6 -3.66 8.93 21.28
N PHE A 7 -3.59 10.22 21.63
CA PHE A 7 -2.73 11.21 20.98
C PHE A 7 -1.23 10.96 21.21
N SER A 8 -0.83 10.53 22.39
CA SER A 8 0.58 10.22 22.69
C SER A 8 1.03 9.00 21.89
N ARG A 9 0.18 7.97 21.82
CA ARG A 9 0.40 6.78 20.99
C ARG A 9 0.48 7.11 19.50
N LEU A 10 -0.29 8.09 19.02
CA LEU A 10 -0.27 8.53 17.63
C LEU A 10 0.99 9.34 17.26
N ILE A 11 1.64 9.96 18.26
CA ILE A 11 2.84 10.79 18.08
C ILE A 11 4.13 9.98 18.32
N ILE A 12 4.17 9.15 19.35
CA ILE A 12 5.37 8.45 19.85
C ILE A 12 5.41 6.99 19.40
N GLY A 13 4.26 6.38 19.07
CA GLY A 13 4.13 4.93 18.86
C GLY A 13 3.84 4.21 20.19
N ASP A 14 3.41 2.95 20.13
CA ASP A 14 3.10 2.18 21.34
C ASP A 14 4.39 1.73 22.04
N GLU A 15 4.66 2.25 23.24
CA GLU A 15 5.86 1.96 24.04
C GLU A 15 5.93 0.49 24.50
N ASN A 16 4.82 -0.25 24.39
CA ASN A 16 4.72 -1.68 24.74
C ASN A 16 5.03 -2.62 23.57
N LEU A 17 5.54 -2.12 22.45
CA LEU A 17 6.03 -2.99 21.38
C LEU A 17 7.30 -3.70 21.89
N PRO A 18 7.34 -5.06 21.90
CA PRO A 18 8.56 -5.77 22.24
C PRO A 18 9.69 -5.33 21.31
N ASP A 19 10.93 -5.36 21.79
CA ASP A 19 12.12 -4.99 21.01
C ASP A 19 12.07 -5.59 19.59
N PHE A 20 12.47 -4.78 18.61
CA PHE A 20 12.33 -5.05 17.18
C PHE A 20 12.99 -6.38 16.79
N ASN A 21 12.23 -7.46 16.77
CA ASN A 21 12.74 -8.77 16.39
C ASN A 21 12.74 -8.88 14.85
N PRO A 22 13.84 -9.31 14.19
CA PRO A 22 13.90 -9.48 12.73
C PRO A 22 12.80 -10.38 12.15
N SER A 23 12.17 -11.22 12.97
CA SER A 23 11.02 -12.06 12.62
C SER A 23 9.70 -11.30 12.44
N GLN A 24 9.59 -10.07 12.96
CA GLN A 24 8.41 -9.19 12.81
C GLN A 24 8.43 -8.37 11.52
N LEU A 25 9.55 -8.37 10.78
CA LEU A 25 9.62 -7.68 9.50
C LEU A 25 8.64 -8.29 8.48
N PRO A 26 8.02 -7.46 7.62
CA PRO A 26 7.10 -7.93 6.62
C PRO A 26 7.79 -8.88 5.63
N ARG A 27 7.13 -10.00 5.32
CA ARG A 27 7.65 -11.02 4.38
C ARG A 27 7.32 -10.73 2.92
N THR A 28 6.33 -9.87 2.66
CA THR A 28 5.87 -9.51 1.32
C THR A 28 5.82 -8.00 1.16
N ARG A 29 5.91 -7.53 -0.09
CA ARG A 29 5.81 -6.10 -0.42
C ARG A 29 4.45 -5.52 -0.05
N TRP A 30 3.37 -6.30 -0.21
CA TRP A 30 2.05 -5.92 0.30
C TRP A 30 2.00 -5.83 1.83
N GLY A 31 2.64 -6.77 2.53
CA GLY A 31 2.81 -6.70 3.98
C GLY A 31 3.57 -5.46 4.42
N LEU A 32 4.61 -5.07 3.68
CA LEU A 32 5.38 -3.85 3.93
C LEU A 32 4.53 -2.58 3.78
N TRP A 33 3.67 -2.53 2.76
CA TRP A 33 2.73 -1.42 2.61
C TRP A 33 1.82 -1.31 3.84
N TRP A 34 1.21 -2.43 4.27
CA TRP A 34 0.29 -2.43 5.41
C TRP A 34 0.96 -2.10 6.73
N ASP A 35 2.14 -2.66 6.95
CA ASP A 35 2.97 -2.39 8.12
C ASP A 35 3.34 -0.90 8.18
N THR A 36 3.85 -0.36 7.06
CA THR A 36 4.21 1.07 6.96
C THR A 36 3.00 1.98 7.16
N PHE A 37 1.87 1.64 6.54
CA PHE A 37 0.64 2.42 6.62
C PHE A 37 0.14 2.54 8.06
N LYS A 38 0.17 1.45 8.84
CA LYS A 38 -0.30 1.42 10.23
C LYS A 38 0.69 2.02 11.21
N THR A 39 1.97 1.66 11.09
CA THR A 39 3.01 2.08 12.05
C THR A 39 3.41 3.54 11.87
N ARG A 40 3.34 4.07 10.64
CA ARG A 40 3.78 5.43 10.28
C ARG A 40 2.64 6.32 9.79
N LEU A 41 1.39 6.01 10.14
CA LEU A 41 0.21 6.77 9.71
C LEU A 41 0.34 8.27 10.01
N GLY A 42 0.77 8.64 11.22
CA GLY A 42 0.96 10.04 11.60
C GLY A 42 2.03 10.77 10.77
N ALA A 43 3.07 10.07 10.32
CA ALA A 43 4.08 10.63 9.43
C ALA A 43 3.54 10.81 8.00
N LEU A 44 2.80 9.83 7.50
CA LEU A 44 2.11 9.90 6.20
C LEU A 44 1.10 11.05 6.19
N CYS A 45 0.34 11.26 7.27
CA CYS A 45 -0.59 12.38 7.37
C CYS A 45 0.12 13.74 7.24
N LYS A 46 1.25 13.91 7.93
CA LYS A 46 2.03 15.16 7.86
C LYS A 46 2.59 15.38 6.44
N VAL A 47 3.05 14.33 5.77
CA VAL A 47 3.49 14.43 4.35
C VAL A 47 2.31 14.78 3.45
N ASN A 48 1.12 14.21 3.68
CA ASN A 48 -0.08 14.51 2.91
C ASN A 48 -0.47 15.99 3.02
N LEU A 49 -0.49 16.53 4.24
CA LEU A 49 -0.81 17.94 4.49
C LEU A 49 0.22 18.89 3.85
N LEU A 50 1.50 18.54 3.91
CA LEU A 50 2.54 19.29 3.19
C LEU A 50 2.32 19.26 1.68
N LEU A 51 1.99 18.09 1.12
CA LEU A 51 1.73 17.95 -0.30
C LEU A 51 0.48 18.70 -0.75
N LEU A 52 -0.56 18.75 0.09
CA LEU A 52 -1.78 19.55 -0.15
C LEU A 52 -1.49 21.05 -0.25
N LEU A 53 -0.51 21.57 0.50
CA LEU A 53 -0.12 22.98 0.39
C LEU A 53 0.33 23.33 -1.04
N PHE A 54 1.09 22.44 -1.67
CA PHE A 54 1.51 22.60 -3.07
C PHE A 54 0.38 22.33 -4.08
N LEU A 55 -0.72 21.70 -3.65
CA LEU A 55 -1.91 21.47 -4.46
C LEU A 55 -2.88 22.68 -4.45
N ILE A 56 -2.73 23.61 -3.49
CA ILE A 56 -3.60 24.80 -3.37
C ILE A 56 -3.73 25.57 -4.69
N PRO A 57 -2.66 25.87 -5.45
CA PRO A 57 -2.79 26.58 -6.73
C PRO A 57 -3.67 25.83 -7.74
N VAL A 58 -3.55 24.51 -7.81
CA VAL A 58 -4.41 23.67 -8.67
C VAL A 58 -5.87 23.80 -8.23
N ILE A 59 -6.14 23.65 -6.93
CA ILE A 59 -7.50 23.78 -6.39
C ILE A 59 -8.08 25.17 -6.64
N ALA A 60 -7.27 26.23 -6.46
CA ALA A 60 -7.70 27.61 -6.66
C ALA A 60 -8.12 27.86 -8.12
N VAL A 61 -7.36 27.37 -9.10
CA VAL A 61 -7.73 27.46 -10.53
C VAL A 61 -9.03 26.69 -10.80
N LEU A 62 -9.18 25.47 -10.27
CA LEU A 62 -10.40 24.68 -10.44
C LEU A 62 -11.64 25.38 -9.84
N LEU A 63 -11.50 25.95 -8.64
CA LEU A 63 -12.59 26.69 -7.98
C LEU A 63 -12.94 27.98 -8.74
N PHE A 64 -11.94 28.76 -9.15
CA PHE A 64 -12.15 29.99 -9.91
C PHE A 64 -12.92 29.69 -11.20
N SER A 65 -12.51 28.66 -11.95
CA SER A 65 -13.21 28.24 -13.15
C SER A 65 -14.65 27.79 -12.88
N TYR A 66 -14.88 27.05 -11.80
CA TYR A 66 -16.25 26.66 -11.40
C TYR A 66 -17.15 27.88 -11.12
N PHE A 67 -16.63 28.88 -10.41
CA PHE A 67 -17.37 30.12 -10.14
C PHE A 67 -17.63 30.93 -11.42
N GLN A 68 -16.65 31.01 -12.33
CA GLN A 68 -16.80 31.68 -13.62
C GLN A 68 -17.88 31.03 -14.47
N GLU A 69 -17.85 29.70 -14.63
CA GLU A 69 -18.88 28.93 -15.35
C GLU A 69 -20.28 29.17 -14.76
N THR A 70 -20.40 29.15 -13.43
CA THR A 70 -21.67 29.41 -12.73
C THR A 70 -22.15 30.84 -12.96
N ALA A 71 -21.24 31.83 -12.91
CA ALA A 71 -21.57 33.23 -13.16
C ALA A 71 -22.03 33.46 -14.60
N TYR A 72 -21.38 32.85 -15.60
CA TYR A 72 -21.83 32.92 -16.99
C TYR A 72 -23.18 32.24 -17.18
N GLY A 73 -23.43 31.11 -16.53
CA GLY A 73 -24.72 30.41 -16.57
C GLY A 73 -25.88 31.20 -15.95
N MET A 74 -25.59 32.09 -14.99
CA MET A 74 -26.59 33.01 -14.41
C MET A 74 -26.76 34.29 -15.24
N ALA A 75 -25.67 34.85 -15.78
CA ALA A 75 -25.68 36.10 -16.54
C ALA A 75 -26.25 35.93 -17.96
N ILE A 76 -26.03 34.77 -18.57
CA ILE A 76 -26.55 34.41 -19.88
C ILE A 76 -27.57 33.28 -19.65
N PRO A 77 -28.89 33.58 -19.68
CA PRO A 77 -29.95 32.59 -19.43
C PRO A 77 -30.13 31.63 -20.62
N ALA A 78 -29.07 30.94 -21.04
CA ALA A 78 -29.10 29.91 -22.07
C ALA A 78 -30.01 28.72 -21.70
N ASN A 79 -30.24 28.52 -20.39
CA ASN A 79 -31.02 27.43 -19.80
C ASN A 79 -32.25 27.89 -18.99
N ALA A 80 -32.74 29.13 -19.18
CA ALA A 80 -33.86 29.63 -18.39
C ALA A 80 -35.21 29.03 -18.82
N ASN A 81 -35.51 27.82 -18.33
CA ASN A 81 -36.88 27.29 -18.25
C ASN A 81 -37.62 27.87 -17.02
N PHE A 82 -37.55 29.19 -16.82
CA PHE A 82 -38.25 29.88 -15.73
C PHE A 82 -39.52 30.55 -16.26
N GLY A 83 -40.60 29.77 -16.41
CA GLY A 83 -42.01 30.18 -16.29
C GLY A 83 -42.58 31.29 -17.17
N VAL A 84 -41.79 32.04 -17.94
CA VAL A 84 -42.22 33.17 -18.75
C VAL A 84 -41.42 33.17 -20.07
N GLY A 85 -41.88 32.38 -21.04
CA GLY A 85 -41.87 32.66 -22.48
C GLY A 85 -40.60 33.09 -23.24
N TYR A 86 -39.42 33.19 -22.63
CA TYR A 86 -38.20 33.53 -23.38
C TYR A 86 -37.63 32.26 -24.03
N TYR A 87 -37.94 32.10 -25.32
CA TYR A 87 -37.26 31.11 -26.15
C TYR A 87 -35.75 31.46 -26.23
N PRO A 88 -34.84 30.51 -25.97
CA PRO A 88 -33.43 30.74 -26.21
C PRO A 88 -33.23 31.11 -27.68
N ARG A 89 -32.72 32.32 -27.94
CA ARG A 89 -32.29 32.70 -29.29
C ARG A 89 -31.00 31.93 -29.60
N ASP A 90 -30.91 31.29 -30.76
CA ASP A 90 -29.73 30.49 -31.16
C ASP A 90 -28.40 31.27 -31.08
N ASP A 91 -28.46 32.59 -31.29
CA ASP A 91 -27.32 33.52 -31.10
C ASP A 91 -26.80 33.58 -29.66
N ILE A 92 -27.69 33.44 -28.66
CA ILE A 92 -27.34 33.51 -27.24
C ILE A 92 -26.69 32.21 -26.78
N ASN A 93 -27.21 31.07 -27.26
CA ASN A 93 -26.66 29.74 -26.95
C ASN A 93 -25.29 29.52 -27.60
N SER A 94 -25.11 30.00 -28.83
CA SER A 94 -23.82 29.93 -29.53
C SER A 94 -22.77 30.85 -28.88
N LEU A 95 -23.15 32.05 -28.42
CA LEU A 95 -22.29 32.93 -27.64
C LEU A 95 -21.87 32.30 -26.30
N TYR A 96 -22.82 31.74 -25.55
CA TYR A 96 -22.55 31.04 -24.29
C TYR A 96 -21.58 29.87 -24.48
N SER A 97 -21.82 29.04 -25.51
CA SER A 97 -20.98 27.88 -25.82
C SER A 97 -19.55 28.31 -26.18
N SER A 98 -19.41 29.41 -26.92
CA SER A 98 -18.10 29.97 -27.28
C SER A 98 -17.36 30.53 -26.06
N MET A 99 -18.06 31.22 -25.15
CA MET A 99 -17.46 31.73 -23.91
C MET A 99 -17.01 30.60 -22.99
N LYS A 100 -17.87 29.60 -22.77
CA LYS A 100 -17.56 28.40 -21.99
C LYS A 100 -16.31 27.69 -22.49
N LEU A 101 -16.19 27.50 -23.80
CA LEU A 101 -15.02 26.88 -24.40
C LEU A 101 -13.73 27.68 -24.12
N ASN A 102 -13.77 29.01 -24.26
CA ASN A 102 -12.61 29.87 -23.97
C ASN A 102 -12.17 29.80 -22.50
N VAL A 103 -13.12 29.84 -21.56
CA VAL A 103 -12.85 29.69 -20.12
C VAL A 103 -12.22 28.33 -19.83
N THR A 104 -12.81 27.27 -20.39
CA THR A 104 -12.37 25.89 -20.24
C THR A 104 -10.93 25.69 -20.76
N LEU A 105 -10.61 26.18 -21.96
CA LEU A 105 -9.24 26.07 -22.51
C LEU A 105 -8.22 26.88 -21.70
N THR A 106 -8.59 28.10 -21.28
CA THR A 106 -7.72 28.96 -20.46
C THR A 106 -7.42 28.32 -19.11
N GLN A 107 -8.42 27.68 -18.49
CA GLN A 107 -8.25 26.92 -17.25
C GLN A 107 -7.21 25.81 -17.39
N TYR A 108 -7.34 24.95 -18.41
CA TYR A 108 -6.40 23.84 -18.58
C TYR A 108 -4.99 24.31 -18.90
N LEU A 109 -4.84 25.45 -19.58
CA LEU A 109 -3.53 26.07 -19.81
C LEU A 109 -2.92 26.59 -18.50
N LEU A 110 -3.71 27.23 -17.64
CA LEU A 110 -3.27 27.71 -16.32
C LEU A 110 -2.92 26.56 -15.37
N LEU A 111 -3.53 25.39 -15.52
CA LEU A 111 -3.17 24.23 -14.73
C LEU A 111 -1.73 23.74 -14.99
N VAL A 112 -1.16 24.01 -16.17
CA VAL A 112 0.22 23.58 -16.50
C VAL A 112 1.25 24.10 -15.49
N PRO A 113 1.42 25.42 -15.27
CA PRO A 113 2.33 25.92 -14.24
C PRO A 113 1.92 25.52 -12.82
N CYS A 114 0.63 25.34 -12.52
CA CYS A 114 0.19 24.86 -11.20
C CYS A 114 0.64 23.43 -10.92
N PHE A 115 0.57 22.52 -11.90
CA PHE A 115 1.09 21.17 -11.78
C PHE A 115 2.62 21.15 -11.67
N MET A 116 3.33 22.09 -12.31
CA MET A 116 4.77 22.25 -12.14
C MET A 116 5.14 22.62 -10.70
N LEU A 117 4.38 23.55 -10.09
CA LEU A 117 4.52 23.88 -8.66
C LEU A 117 4.18 22.69 -7.77
N PHE A 118 3.12 21.95 -8.07
CA PHE A 118 2.78 20.72 -7.37
C PHE A 118 3.89 19.66 -7.46
N GLY A 119 4.55 19.57 -8.61
CA GLY A 119 5.74 18.73 -8.82
C GLY A 119 6.84 19.00 -7.80
N ILE A 120 7.07 20.27 -7.42
CA ILE A 120 8.05 20.61 -6.37
C ILE A 120 7.66 19.92 -5.05
N GLY A 121 6.39 19.97 -4.66
CA GLY A 121 5.89 19.27 -3.47
C GLY A 121 6.07 17.75 -3.57
N LEU A 122 5.82 17.17 -4.75
CA LEU A 122 6.04 15.73 -5.00
C LEU A 122 7.50 15.32 -4.81
N ALA A 123 8.47 16.18 -5.12
CA ALA A 123 9.90 15.89 -4.91
C ALA A 123 10.22 15.66 -3.42
N GLY A 124 9.66 16.49 -2.54
CA GLY A 124 9.81 16.33 -1.10
C GLY A 124 9.07 15.09 -0.58
N ALA A 125 7.82 14.91 -1.00
CA ALA A 125 6.96 13.83 -0.53
C ALA A 125 7.51 12.44 -0.93
N THR A 126 7.90 12.26 -2.19
CA THR A 126 8.47 11.01 -2.69
C THR A 126 9.78 10.63 -1.98
N TYR A 127 10.65 11.61 -1.71
CA TYR A 127 11.86 11.40 -0.93
C TYR A 127 11.55 10.91 0.50
N VAL A 128 10.60 11.56 1.18
CA VAL A 128 10.19 11.17 2.54
C VAL A 128 9.57 9.77 2.56
N VAL A 129 8.62 9.49 1.67
CA VAL A 129 7.96 8.18 1.57
C VAL A 129 8.98 7.08 1.28
N ARG A 130 9.94 7.32 0.38
CA ARG A 130 11.04 6.37 0.13
C ARG A 130 11.80 6.04 1.42
N ARG A 131 12.22 7.05 2.19
CA ARG A 131 12.94 6.83 3.46
C ARG A 131 12.10 6.04 4.47
N ILE A 132 10.80 6.34 4.55
CA ILE A 132 9.86 5.59 5.40
C ILE A 132 9.80 4.11 4.94
N THR A 133 9.65 3.84 3.64
CA THR A 133 9.58 2.46 3.14
C THR A 133 10.88 1.68 3.33
N TRP A 134 12.02 2.37 3.41
CA TRP A 134 13.33 1.78 3.71
C TRP A 134 13.59 1.57 5.20
N GLY A 135 12.65 1.95 6.08
CA GLY A 135 12.79 1.81 7.53
C GLY A 135 13.77 2.82 8.15
N GLU A 136 14.16 3.87 7.42
CA GLU A 136 15.07 4.88 7.93
C GLU A 136 14.37 5.84 8.90
N GLY A 137 15.12 6.42 9.84
CA GLY A 137 14.60 7.48 10.71
C GLY A 137 14.28 8.76 9.93
N VAL A 138 13.05 9.28 10.07
CA VAL A 138 12.55 10.40 9.27
C VAL A 138 12.10 11.58 10.14
N HIS A 139 12.79 12.72 10.00
CA HIS A 139 12.29 14.04 10.36
C HIS A 139 11.54 14.66 9.17
N ILE A 140 10.22 14.73 9.24
CA ILE A 140 9.36 14.97 8.07
C ILE A 140 9.67 16.30 7.37
N PHE A 141 9.67 17.42 8.09
CA PHE A 141 9.91 18.75 7.50
C PHE A 141 11.31 18.90 6.91
N ALA A 142 12.34 18.49 7.65
CA ALA A 142 13.73 18.60 7.20
C ALA A 142 14.00 17.73 5.97
N ASN A 143 13.50 16.48 5.97
CA ASN A 143 13.65 15.57 4.84
C ASN A 143 12.83 15.98 3.62
N PHE A 144 11.65 16.55 3.83
CA PHE A 144 10.82 17.08 2.74
C PHE A 144 11.56 18.22 2.03
N GLY A 145 12.10 19.18 2.79
CA GLY A 145 12.91 20.27 2.24
C GLY A 145 14.19 19.78 1.56
N HIS A 146 14.85 18.76 2.11
CA HIS A 146 16.02 18.13 1.48
C HIS A 146 15.66 17.47 0.14
N GLY A 147 14.56 16.71 0.09
CA GLY A 147 14.07 16.07 -1.13
C GLY A 147 13.75 17.07 -2.24
N ILE A 148 13.16 18.21 -1.88
CA ILE A 148 12.95 19.34 -2.81
C ILE A 148 14.29 19.84 -3.34
N LYS A 149 15.22 20.22 -2.46
CA LYS A 149 16.51 20.79 -2.86
C LYS A 149 17.29 19.86 -3.81
N GLN A 150 17.21 18.56 -3.60
CA GLN A 150 17.92 17.58 -4.41
C GLN A 150 17.28 17.38 -5.80
N ASN A 151 15.95 17.27 -5.88
CA ASN A 151 15.28 16.72 -7.07
C ASN A 151 14.28 17.67 -7.74
N TRP A 152 14.10 18.90 -7.27
CA TRP A 152 13.04 19.80 -7.77
C TRP A 152 13.04 19.98 -9.30
N LYS A 153 14.22 20.10 -9.94
CA LYS A 153 14.33 20.30 -11.39
C LYS A 153 13.72 19.14 -12.17
N TYR A 154 13.99 17.91 -11.74
CA TYR A 154 13.44 16.70 -12.35
C TYR A 154 11.93 16.66 -12.18
N PHE A 155 11.43 16.95 -10.97
CA PHE A 155 10.00 16.92 -10.71
C PHE A 155 9.24 18.03 -11.43
N VAL A 156 9.79 19.23 -11.57
CA VAL A 156 9.20 20.30 -12.39
C VAL A 156 9.12 19.86 -13.85
N GLY A 157 10.18 19.27 -14.42
CA GLY A 157 10.15 18.76 -15.79
C GLY A 157 9.17 17.60 -15.98
N GLY A 158 9.16 16.63 -15.06
CA GLY A 158 8.26 15.47 -15.13
C GLY A 158 6.78 15.85 -14.96
N SER A 159 6.49 16.78 -14.04
CA SER A 159 5.13 17.30 -13.84
C SER A 159 4.68 18.20 -14.98
N ALA A 160 5.58 18.94 -15.63
CA ALA A 160 5.27 19.65 -16.87
C ALA A 160 4.83 18.70 -17.99
N LEU A 161 5.51 17.56 -18.15
CA LEU A 161 5.11 16.52 -19.11
C LEU A 161 3.74 15.94 -18.79
N LEU A 162 3.47 15.64 -17.51
CA LEU A 162 2.16 15.18 -17.06
C LEU A 162 1.06 16.22 -17.34
N ALA A 163 1.32 17.49 -17.01
CA ALA A 163 0.36 18.56 -17.16
C ALA A 163 0.08 18.89 -18.64
N LEU A 164 1.10 18.87 -19.49
CA LEU A 164 0.93 19.04 -20.93
C LEU A 164 0.15 17.88 -21.55
N SER A 165 0.36 16.65 -21.07
CA SER A 165 -0.44 15.50 -21.47
C SER A 165 -1.90 15.63 -21.03
N PHE A 166 -2.15 16.09 -19.80
CA PHE A 166 -3.49 16.38 -19.31
C PHE A 166 -4.18 17.48 -20.13
N PHE A 167 -3.47 18.56 -20.44
CA PHE A 167 -3.95 19.62 -21.33
C PHE A 167 -4.28 19.07 -22.72
N GLY A 168 -3.41 18.26 -23.32
CA GLY A 168 -3.64 17.63 -24.62
C GLY A 168 -4.88 16.73 -24.63
N MET A 169 -5.07 15.92 -23.59
CA MET A 169 -6.28 15.12 -23.43
C MET A 169 -7.53 16.02 -23.34
N MET A 170 -7.50 17.06 -22.51
CA MET A 170 -8.64 17.97 -22.37
C MET A 170 -8.91 18.77 -23.65
N PHE A 171 -7.88 19.12 -24.41
CA PHE A 171 -8.02 19.72 -25.73
C PHE A 171 -8.73 18.76 -26.72
N CYS A 172 -8.48 17.46 -26.63
CA CYS A 172 -9.22 16.47 -27.42
C CYS A 172 -10.71 16.42 -27.05
N PHE A 173 -11.07 16.69 -25.79
CA PHE A 173 -12.46 16.74 -25.35
C PHE A 173 -13.17 18.03 -25.75
N PHE A 174 -12.57 19.19 -25.49
CA PHE A 174 -13.23 20.49 -25.60
C PHE A 174 -12.76 21.33 -26.78
N GLY A 175 -11.49 21.21 -27.18
CA GLY A 175 -10.92 21.99 -28.28
C GLY A 175 -11.38 21.53 -29.65
N LEU A 176 -11.71 20.24 -29.82
CA LEU A 176 -12.19 19.70 -31.11
C LEU A 176 -13.54 20.25 -31.53
N ASP A 177 -14.34 20.79 -30.62
CA ASP A 177 -15.61 21.43 -30.94
C ASP A 177 -15.45 22.75 -31.69
N MET A 178 -14.26 23.34 -31.68
CA MET A 178 -13.91 24.50 -32.51
C MET A 178 -13.75 24.14 -34.00
N PHE A 179 -13.56 22.85 -34.31
CA PHE A 179 -13.30 22.39 -35.66
C PHE A 179 -14.55 21.72 -36.24
N SER A 180 -14.89 22.06 -37.48
CA SER A 180 -15.93 21.38 -38.25
C SER A 180 -15.46 19.98 -38.66
N SER A 181 -15.48 19.04 -37.72
CA SER A 181 -15.05 17.65 -37.89
C SER A 181 -16.20 16.68 -37.65
N SER A 182 -16.14 15.51 -38.30
CA SER A 182 -17.15 14.45 -38.09
C SER A 182 -17.13 13.95 -36.64
N GLN A 183 -18.29 13.56 -36.13
CA GLN A 183 -18.43 13.07 -34.75
C GLN A 183 -17.60 11.80 -34.49
N VAL A 184 -17.45 10.95 -35.51
CA VAL A 184 -16.62 9.75 -35.43
C VAL A 184 -15.14 10.11 -35.20
N LEU A 185 -14.61 11.09 -35.92
CA LEU A 185 -13.22 11.54 -35.73
C LEU A 185 -13.01 12.12 -34.33
N LYS A 186 -13.98 12.88 -33.80
CA LYS A 186 -13.89 13.42 -32.43
C LYS A 186 -13.76 12.32 -31.39
N ILE A 187 -14.58 11.27 -31.47
CA ILE A 187 -14.52 10.14 -30.54
C ILE A 187 -13.16 9.42 -30.63
N ILE A 188 -12.66 9.19 -31.85
CA ILE A 188 -11.35 8.55 -32.05
C ILE A 188 -10.24 9.36 -31.38
N VAL A 189 -10.21 10.67 -31.60
CA VAL A 189 -9.17 11.54 -31.02
C VAL A 189 -9.30 11.64 -29.50
N GLN A 190 -10.52 11.66 -28.95
CA GLN A 190 -10.76 11.61 -27.51
C GLN A 190 -10.21 10.31 -26.89
N VAL A 191 -10.48 9.15 -27.50
CA VAL A 191 -9.96 7.86 -27.05
C VAL A 191 -8.44 7.84 -27.09
N VAL A 192 -7.83 8.33 -28.18
CA VAL A 192 -6.36 8.44 -28.29
C VAL A 192 -5.80 9.38 -27.21
N GLY A 193 -6.46 10.51 -26.93
CA GLY A 193 -6.08 11.44 -25.86
C GLY A 193 -6.09 10.80 -24.48
N VAL A 194 -7.12 10.01 -24.16
CA VAL A 194 -7.20 9.27 -22.89
C VAL A 194 -6.09 8.21 -22.79
N ILE A 195 -5.87 7.43 -23.85
CA ILE A 195 -4.81 6.41 -23.87
C ILE A 195 -3.44 7.06 -23.66
N GLN A 196 -3.14 8.14 -24.38
CA GLN A 196 -1.91 8.92 -24.22
C GLN A 196 -1.73 9.40 -22.78
N PHE A 197 -2.78 9.94 -22.17
CA PHE A 197 -2.72 10.42 -20.79
C PHE A 197 -2.44 9.29 -19.79
N ILE A 198 -3.12 8.14 -19.93
CA ILE A 198 -2.89 6.96 -19.07
C ILE A 198 -1.43 6.51 -19.17
N PHE A 199 -0.86 6.41 -20.37
CA PHE A 199 0.55 6.02 -20.54
C PHE A 199 1.51 7.01 -19.87
N ILE A 200 1.28 8.32 -20.02
CA ILE A 200 2.08 9.36 -19.37
C ILE A 200 1.94 9.29 -17.85
N LEU A 201 0.74 9.00 -17.34
CA LEU A 201 0.48 8.87 -15.91
C LEU A 201 1.20 7.65 -15.31
N ILE A 202 1.20 6.51 -16.01
CA ILE A 202 1.96 5.32 -15.61
C ILE A 202 3.47 5.62 -15.66
N MET A 203 3.95 6.27 -16.71
CA MET A 203 5.35 6.69 -16.81
C MET A 203 5.72 7.60 -15.64
N PHE A 204 4.87 8.57 -15.30
CA PHE A 204 5.11 9.52 -14.22
C PHE A 204 5.21 8.84 -12.85
N MET A 205 4.43 7.78 -12.60
CA MET A 205 4.55 6.94 -11.40
C MET A 205 5.99 6.38 -11.25
N TYR A 206 6.54 5.79 -12.31
CA TYR A 206 7.92 5.28 -12.30
C TYR A 206 8.95 6.40 -12.20
N PHE A 207 8.72 7.51 -12.90
CA PHE A 207 9.59 8.68 -12.89
C PHE A 207 9.78 9.21 -11.46
N CYS A 208 8.68 9.38 -10.71
CA CYS A 208 8.69 9.88 -9.34
C CYS A 208 9.59 9.04 -8.41
N THR A 209 9.54 7.72 -8.53
CA THR A 209 10.27 6.82 -7.64
C THR A 209 11.70 6.56 -8.11
N GLN A 210 11.94 6.49 -9.42
CA GLN A 210 13.29 6.34 -9.99
C GLN A 210 14.13 7.59 -9.78
N CYS A 211 13.56 8.80 -9.91
CA CYS A 211 14.28 10.06 -9.75
C CYS A 211 14.96 10.17 -8.39
N VAL A 212 14.30 9.70 -7.35
CA VAL A 212 14.81 9.79 -5.98
C VAL A 212 15.78 8.63 -5.72
N THR A 213 15.53 7.44 -6.29
CA THR A 213 16.27 6.21 -6.02
C THR A 213 17.57 6.08 -6.79
N TYR A 214 17.59 6.49 -8.06
CA TYR A 214 18.72 6.33 -8.97
C TYR A 214 19.18 7.69 -9.50
N GLN A 215 20.50 7.85 -9.65
CA GLN A 215 21.08 9.03 -10.27
C GLN A 215 21.11 8.84 -11.79
N LEU A 216 20.05 9.29 -12.47
CA LEU A 216 19.91 9.21 -13.92
C LEU A 216 19.75 10.61 -14.52
N ARG A 217 20.20 10.80 -15.77
CA ARG A 217 19.91 12.03 -16.53
C ARG A 217 18.41 12.10 -16.82
N PHE A 218 17.86 13.32 -16.95
CA PHE A 218 16.41 13.53 -17.09
C PHE A 218 15.77 12.73 -18.23
N PHE A 219 16.34 12.79 -19.44
CA PHE A 219 15.79 12.05 -20.58
C PHE A 219 15.97 10.53 -20.47
N ASP A 220 17.05 10.06 -19.84
CA ASP A 220 17.26 8.63 -19.60
C ASP A 220 16.25 8.11 -18.57
N LEU A 221 15.97 8.91 -17.54
CA LEU A 221 14.93 8.63 -16.54
C LEU A 221 13.54 8.53 -17.18
N VAL A 222 13.18 9.47 -18.06
CA VAL A 222 11.90 9.45 -18.80
C VAL A 222 11.80 8.20 -19.69
N LYS A 223 12.84 7.88 -20.46
CA LYS A 223 12.87 6.68 -21.32
C LYS A 223 12.74 5.40 -20.50
N ASN A 224 13.51 5.27 -19.42
CA ASN A 224 13.46 4.10 -18.56
C ASN A 224 12.09 3.94 -17.92
N SER A 225 11.48 5.03 -17.45
CA SER A 225 10.13 5.02 -16.88
C SER A 225 9.08 4.58 -17.91
N PHE A 226 9.23 4.99 -19.17
CA PHE A 226 8.34 4.54 -20.26
C PHE A 226 8.46 3.05 -20.57
N VAL A 227 9.68 2.50 -20.55
CA VAL A 227 9.90 1.06 -20.75
C VAL A 227 9.14 0.24 -19.70
N PHE A 228 9.18 0.66 -18.43
CA PHE A 228 8.39 0.01 -17.37
C PHE A 228 6.89 0.24 -17.50
N ALA A 229 6.47 1.41 -17.99
CA ALA A 229 5.07 1.72 -18.22
C ALA A 229 4.43 0.76 -19.24
N ILE A 230 5.13 0.47 -20.33
CA ILE A 230 4.69 -0.45 -21.39
C ILE A 230 4.87 -1.90 -20.97
N GLY A 231 6.05 -2.26 -20.43
CA GLY A 231 6.40 -3.66 -20.14
C GLY A 231 5.52 -4.33 -19.08
N LEU A 232 4.92 -3.55 -18.17
CA LEU A 232 4.07 -4.06 -17.08
C LEU A 232 2.66 -3.47 -17.10
N PHE A 233 2.15 -3.05 -18.26
CA PHE A 233 0.92 -2.27 -18.41
C PHE A 233 -0.30 -2.80 -17.60
N PRO A 234 -0.67 -4.10 -17.64
CA PRO A 234 -1.83 -4.59 -16.88
C PRO A 234 -1.65 -4.47 -15.36
N GLN A 235 -0.44 -4.74 -14.86
CA GLN A 235 -0.13 -4.63 -13.43
C GLN A 235 -0.08 -3.16 -12.99
N ASN A 236 0.49 -2.30 -13.82
CA ASN A 236 0.56 -0.86 -13.58
C ASN A 236 -0.85 -0.27 -13.41
N LEU A 237 -1.80 -0.65 -14.26
CA LEU A 237 -3.18 -0.16 -14.19
C LEU A 237 -3.88 -0.57 -12.88
N LEU A 238 -3.67 -1.81 -12.43
CA LEU A 238 -4.23 -2.30 -11.18
C LEU A 238 -3.70 -1.52 -9.97
N PHE A 239 -2.38 -1.34 -9.87
CA PHE A 239 -1.79 -0.63 -8.72
C PHE A 239 -2.07 0.87 -8.76
N MET A 240 -2.27 1.45 -9.94
CA MET A 240 -2.73 2.81 -10.10
C MET A 240 -4.16 3.00 -9.57
N ALA A 241 -5.09 2.09 -9.93
CA ALA A 241 -6.45 2.11 -9.42
C ALA A 241 -6.47 1.98 -7.88
N LEU A 242 -5.64 1.11 -7.32
CA LEU A 242 -5.48 0.97 -5.87
C LEU A 242 -4.91 2.24 -5.21
N ALA A 243 -3.96 2.91 -5.88
CA ALA A 243 -3.33 4.12 -5.36
C ALA A 243 -4.34 5.28 -5.22
N ILE A 244 -5.29 5.39 -6.15
CA ILE A 244 -6.34 6.42 -6.17
C ILE A 244 -7.63 5.98 -5.46
N PHE A 245 -7.63 4.85 -4.75
CA PHE A 245 -8.82 4.35 -4.05
C PHE A 245 -9.54 5.41 -3.19
N PRO A 246 -8.86 6.29 -2.41
CA PRO A 246 -9.55 7.35 -1.67
C PRO A 246 -10.34 8.32 -2.55
N VAL A 247 -9.84 8.59 -3.77
CA VAL A 247 -10.52 9.42 -4.76
C VAL A 247 -11.72 8.67 -5.33
N ILE A 248 -11.53 7.41 -5.74
CA ILE A 248 -12.63 6.57 -6.24
C ILE A 248 -13.75 6.45 -5.20
N PHE A 249 -13.40 6.24 -3.93
CA PHE A 249 -14.35 6.15 -2.83
C PHE A 249 -15.14 7.45 -2.65
N ALA A 250 -14.48 8.62 -2.66
CA ALA A 250 -15.15 9.91 -2.51
C ALA A 250 -16.17 10.17 -3.63
N PHE A 251 -15.84 9.83 -4.88
CA PHE A 251 -16.72 10.03 -6.03
C PHE A 251 -17.80 8.95 -6.17
N ALA A 252 -17.51 7.69 -5.86
CA ALA A 252 -18.49 6.59 -5.94
C ALA A 252 -19.67 6.79 -4.97
N PHE A 253 -19.45 7.51 -3.87
CA PHE A 253 -20.47 7.80 -2.87
C PHE A 253 -20.88 9.27 -2.84
N ALA A 254 -20.68 10.02 -3.93
CA ALA A 254 -20.95 11.47 -3.98
C ALA A 254 -22.39 11.84 -3.56
N ASP A 255 -23.39 11.04 -3.95
CA ASP A 255 -24.81 11.25 -3.62
C ASP A 255 -25.14 10.94 -2.15
N LEU A 256 -24.29 10.17 -1.46
CA LEU A 256 -24.43 9.80 -0.06
C LEU A 256 -23.54 10.68 0.81
N ILE A 257 -24.07 11.83 1.22
CA ILE A 257 -23.30 12.89 1.88
C ILE A 257 -22.43 12.41 3.06
N TRP A 258 -22.93 11.48 3.87
CA TRP A 258 -22.19 10.93 5.02
C TRP A 258 -20.97 10.11 4.58
N LEU A 259 -21.08 9.35 3.48
CA LEU A 259 -19.99 8.53 2.96
C LEU A 259 -19.02 9.36 2.11
N SER A 260 -19.51 10.34 1.34
CA SER A 260 -18.64 11.24 0.57
C SER A 260 -17.74 12.08 1.48
N VAL A 261 -18.26 12.56 2.61
CA VAL A 261 -17.46 13.28 3.63
C VAL A 261 -16.31 12.43 4.14
N ILE A 262 -16.53 11.13 4.39
CA ILE A 262 -15.46 10.20 4.79
C ILE A 262 -14.40 10.09 3.68
N GLY A 263 -14.82 10.01 2.41
CA GLY A 263 -13.90 10.01 1.27
C GLY A 263 -13.03 11.26 1.20
N TRP A 264 -13.63 12.44 1.37
CA TRP A 264 -12.90 13.71 1.40
C TRP A 264 -11.92 13.81 2.58
N ILE A 265 -12.32 13.32 3.77
CA ILE A 265 -11.43 13.22 4.94
C ILE A 265 -10.24 12.30 4.61
N LEU A 266 -10.48 11.14 3.98
CA LEU A 266 -9.40 10.24 3.58
C LEU A 266 -8.43 10.91 2.60
N ILE A 267 -8.93 11.69 1.63
CA ILE A 267 -8.09 12.46 0.69
C ILE A 267 -7.24 13.50 1.44
N VAL A 268 -7.86 14.25 2.35
CA VAL A 268 -7.22 15.35 3.09
C VAL A 268 -6.15 14.86 4.06
N PHE A 269 -6.35 13.72 4.71
CA PHE A 269 -5.38 13.22 5.68
C PHE A 269 -4.39 12.23 5.08
N VAL A 270 -4.79 11.37 4.13
CA VAL A 270 -3.96 10.22 3.74
C VAL A 270 -3.90 9.99 2.23
N GLY A 271 -4.78 10.60 1.43
CA GLY A 271 -5.00 10.21 0.02
C GLY A 271 -3.76 10.26 -0.87
N LEU A 272 -3.11 11.43 -0.96
CA LEU A 272 -1.94 11.62 -1.81
C LEU A 272 -0.70 10.89 -1.25
N ALA A 273 -0.54 10.88 0.07
CA ALA A 273 0.54 10.13 0.71
C ALA A 273 0.39 8.61 0.50
N ASN A 274 -0.84 8.10 0.56
CA ASN A 274 -1.14 6.71 0.23
C ASN A 274 -0.85 6.39 -1.24
N MET A 275 -1.23 7.28 -2.16
CA MET A 275 -0.90 7.13 -3.58
C MET A 275 0.62 6.95 -3.77
N LEU A 276 1.42 7.84 -3.16
CA LEU A 276 2.88 7.73 -3.20
C LEU A 276 3.42 6.49 -2.50
N LEU A 277 2.79 6.04 -1.41
CA LEU A 277 3.18 4.82 -0.70
C LEU A 277 2.94 3.57 -1.56
N VAL A 278 1.77 3.48 -2.21
CA VAL A 278 1.47 2.38 -3.14
C VAL A 278 2.46 2.38 -4.30
N TRP A 279 2.70 3.55 -4.92
CA TRP A 279 3.66 3.70 -6.01
C TRP A 279 5.07 3.27 -5.61
N THR A 280 5.58 3.77 -4.48
CA THR A 280 6.94 3.43 -4.00
C THR A 280 7.09 1.94 -3.69
N VAL A 281 6.15 1.34 -2.97
CA VAL A 281 6.23 -0.08 -2.61
C VAL A 281 6.12 -0.99 -3.83
N PHE A 282 5.19 -0.69 -4.75
CA PHE A 282 5.06 -1.41 -6.01
C PHE A 282 6.30 -1.26 -6.89
N ASN A 283 6.81 -0.04 -7.04
CA ASN A 283 7.98 0.21 -7.88
C ASN A 283 9.24 -0.41 -7.28
N HIS A 284 9.42 -0.42 -5.95
CA HIS A 284 10.50 -1.16 -5.30
C HIS A 284 10.43 -2.68 -5.57
N TYR A 285 9.23 -3.26 -5.64
CA TYR A 285 9.06 -4.65 -6.08
C TYR A 285 9.54 -4.85 -7.53
N VAL A 286 9.15 -3.95 -8.44
CA VAL A 286 9.58 -4.00 -9.85
C VAL A 286 11.10 -3.85 -9.95
N TYR A 287 11.70 -2.93 -9.19
CA TYR A 287 13.13 -2.69 -9.19
C TYR A 287 13.92 -3.87 -8.66
N ASP A 288 13.49 -4.50 -7.57
CA ASP A 288 14.11 -5.72 -7.07
C ASP A 288 14.10 -6.84 -8.10
N LYS A 289 13.05 -6.91 -8.93
CA LYS A 289 12.88 -7.97 -9.91
C LYS A 289 13.68 -7.73 -11.19
N TYR A 290 13.84 -6.48 -11.63
CA TYR A 290 14.36 -6.16 -12.97
C TYR A 290 15.61 -5.27 -12.99
N ILE A 291 15.89 -4.51 -11.92
CA ILE A 291 16.97 -3.49 -11.90
C ILE A 291 18.06 -3.84 -10.89
N ASN A 292 17.70 -4.12 -9.62
CA ASN A 292 18.65 -4.14 -8.51
C ASN A 292 19.76 -5.18 -8.66
N ASP A 293 19.50 -6.29 -9.37
CA ASP A 293 20.52 -7.32 -9.65
C ASP A 293 21.61 -6.82 -10.63
N ARG A 294 21.38 -5.69 -11.31
CA ARG A 294 22.28 -5.09 -12.33
C ARG A 294 22.88 -3.75 -11.88
N VAL A 295 22.55 -3.28 -10.69
CA VAL A 295 23.04 -2.00 -10.14
C VAL A 295 23.98 -2.28 -8.98
N GLU A 296 25.23 -1.85 -9.12
CA GLU A 296 26.24 -2.02 -8.07
C GLU A 296 25.81 -1.31 -6.77
N GLY A 297 25.85 -2.04 -5.64
CA GLY A 297 25.49 -1.52 -4.33
C GLY A 297 23.98 -1.47 -4.02
N ALA A 298 23.10 -1.94 -4.92
CA ALA A 298 21.67 -1.98 -4.65
C ALA A 298 21.28 -3.11 -3.66
N ILE A 299 20.61 -2.76 -2.56
CA ILE A 299 20.14 -3.72 -1.56
C ILE A 299 18.74 -4.21 -1.93
N LYS A 300 18.63 -5.49 -2.26
CA LYS A 300 17.34 -6.15 -2.56
C LYS A 300 16.51 -6.32 -1.29
N ASN A 301 15.18 -6.24 -1.42
CA ASN A 301 14.24 -6.50 -0.33
C ASN A 301 14.46 -5.66 0.95
N ARG A 302 14.92 -4.42 0.80
CA ARG A 302 15.12 -3.51 1.94
C ARG A 302 13.84 -3.36 2.78
N ASN A 303 14.02 -3.33 4.11
CA ASN A 303 12.97 -3.27 5.13
C ASN A 303 11.96 -4.43 5.09
N MET A 304 12.39 -5.59 4.59
CA MET A 304 11.62 -6.83 4.64
C MET A 304 12.46 -7.93 5.27
N ALA A 305 11.81 -8.93 5.86
CA ALA A 305 12.50 -10.12 6.30
C ALA A 305 13.15 -10.76 5.06
N THR A 306 14.42 -11.17 5.18
CA THR A 306 15.00 -12.07 4.18
C THR A 306 14.09 -13.27 4.04
N LYS A 307 13.75 -13.65 2.80
CA LYS A 307 12.98 -14.88 2.56
C LYS A 307 13.78 -16.01 3.19
N LYS A 308 13.26 -16.55 4.28
CA LYS A 308 13.85 -17.72 4.90
C LYS A 308 13.90 -18.83 3.86
N THR A 309 15.06 -19.42 3.68
CA THR A 309 15.19 -20.61 2.83
C THR A 309 14.26 -21.68 3.40
N LYS A 310 13.73 -22.61 2.58
CA LYS A 310 12.90 -23.73 3.11
C LYS A 310 13.59 -24.43 4.29
N GLU A 311 14.92 -24.48 4.27
CA GLU A 311 15.78 -25.00 5.34
C GLU A 311 15.71 -24.18 6.63
N GLU A 312 15.65 -22.86 6.55
CA GLU A 312 15.52 -21.96 7.70
C GLU A 312 14.10 -21.96 8.27
N GLU A 313 13.07 -22.09 7.43
CA GLU A 313 11.68 -22.30 7.89
C GLU A 313 11.52 -23.63 8.63
N ILE A 314 12.13 -24.70 8.10
CA ILE A 314 12.17 -26.01 8.78
C ILE A 314 12.98 -25.91 10.08
N ALA A 315 14.13 -25.23 10.07
CA ALA A 315 14.95 -25.05 11.27
C ALA A 315 14.22 -24.24 12.35
N GLU A 316 13.46 -23.21 11.96
CA GLU A 316 12.66 -22.41 12.89
C GLU A 316 11.41 -23.17 13.37
N GLN A 317 10.78 -24.00 12.54
CA GLN A 317 9.74 -24.94 13.01
C GLN A 317 10.30 -25.94 14.02
N ILE A 318 11.50 -26.49 13.77
CA ILE A 318 12.20 -27.37 14.70
C ILE A 318 12.58 -26.62 15.98
N GLN A 319 13.05 -25.38 15.86
CA GLN A 319 13.40 -24.55 17.00
C GLN A 319 12.15 -24.17 17.80
N TYR A 320 11.03 -23.84 17.15
CA TYR A 320 9.73 -23.62 17.77
C TYR A 320 9.23 -24.87 18.50
N ILE A 321 9.38 -26.06 17.90
CA ILE A 321 9.09 -27.34 18.55
C ILE A 321 9.99 -27.55 19.79
N LYS A 322 11.28 -27.22 19.70
CA LYS A 322 12.25 -27.30 20.82
C LYS A 322 11.97 -26.25 21.91
N THR A 323 11.60 -25.03 21.55
CA THR A 323 11.35 -23.93 22.49
C THR A 323 9.99 -24.06 23.16
N ARG A 324 8.99 -24.59 22.45
CA ARG A 324 7.71 -25.00 23.06
C ARG A 324 7.93 -26.00 24.19
N ASN A 325 8.96 -26.83 24.09
CA ASN A 325 9.32 -27.81 25.11
C ASN A 325 10.19 -27.23 26.26
N THR A 326 10.66 -25.98 26.19
CA THR A 326 11.57 -25.40 27.19
C THR A 326 11.02 -24.16 27.91
N VAL A 327 10.00 -23.47 27.36
CA VAL A 327 9.36 -22.32 28.03
C VAL A 327 8.54 -22.74 29.27
N TYR A 328 8.17 -24.01 29.36
CA TYR A 328 7.75 -24.64 30.62
C TYR A 328 8.82 -25.64 31.02
N GLY A 329 9.80 -25.17 31.79
CA GLY A 329 10.73 -26.06 32.49
C GLY A 329 9.93 -27.14 33.22
N ALA A 330 10.29 -28.41 32.97
CA ALA A 330 9.59 -29.61 33.43
C ALA A 330 8.21 -29.87 32.80
N ALA A 331 8.20 -30.19 31.50
CA ALA A 331 7.16 -31.04 30.93
C ALA A 331 7.73 -31.95 29.83
N TYR A 332 8.56 -32.91 30.24
CA TYR A 332 8.26 -34.27 29.80
C TYR A 332 6.79 -34.50 30.19
N ALA A 333 5.91 -34.64 29.20
CA ALA A 333 4.44 -34.73 29.32
C ALA A 333 3.64 -33.41 29.36
N SER A 334 3.26 -32.89 28.18
CA SER A 334 1.94 -32.25 27.99
C SER A 334 1.50 -32.16 26.51
N ARG A 335 1.61 -33.25 25.74
CA ARG A 335 0.32 -33.72 25.19
C ARG A 335 -0.36 -34.31 26.42
N LYS A 336 -1.53 -33.79 26.81
CA LYS A 336 -2.29 -34.31 27.96
C LYS A 336 -2.20 -35.84 27.89
N LEU A 337 -1.48 -36.48 28.83
CA LEU A 337 -1.66 -37.92 28.99
C LEU A 337 -3.15 -38.08 29.19
N SER A 338 -3.78 -38.91 28.37
CA SER A 338 -5.23 -39.06 28.39
C SER A 338 -5.70 -39.44 29.81
N SER A 339 -4.82 -40.07 30.59
CA SER A 339 -5.02 -40.52 31.96
C SER A 339 -5.22 -39.41 33.01
N ILE A 340 -4.80 -38.15 32.78
CA ILE A 340 -4.87 -37.10 33.83
C ILE A 340 -6.15 -36.27 33.74
N ASP A 341 -6.75 -36.13 32.56
CA ASP A 341 -7.94 -35.29 32.34
C ASP A 341 -9.15 -36.08 31.80
N LYS A 342 -8.93 -37.30 31.31
CA LYS A 342 -9.97 -38.23 30.82
C LYS A 342 -9.76 -39.68 31.31
N GLY A 343 -8.90 -39.88 32.30
CA GLY A 343 -8.46 -41.21 32.74
C GLY A 343 -9.23 -41.79 33.90
N HIS A 344 -9.06 -43.09 34.08
CA HIS A 344 -9.55 -43.87 35.21
C HIS A 344 -9.19 -43.20 36.56
N THR A 345 -10.21 -42.73 37.28
CA THR A 345 -10.07 -42.27 38.66
C THR A 345 -9.87 -43.47 39.57
N PHE A 346 -8.91 -43.39 40.50
CA PHE A 346 -8.75 -44.40 41.55
C PHE A 346 -10.05 -44.57 42.34
N THR A 347 -10.42 -45.81 42.64
CA THR A 347 -11.48 -46.04 43.61
C THR A 347 -10.98 -45.61 45.00
N PRO A 348 -11.62 -44.61 45.66
CA PRO A 348 -11.15 -44.13 46.94
C PRO A 348 -11.35 -45.22 48.00
N LEU A 349 -10.31 -45.50 48.78
CA LEU A 349 -10.38 -46.42 49.91
C LEU A 349 -11.36 -45.86 50.95
N SER A 350 -12.27 -46.71 51.44
CA SER A 350 -13.15 -46.36 52.55
C SER A 350 -12.36 -46.29 53.87
N ALA A 351 -12.94 -45.67 54.90
CA ALA A 351 -12.30 -45.52 56.21
C ALA A 351 -11.96 -46.87 56.89
N THR A 352 -12.58 -47.97 56.44
CA THR A 352 -12.32 -49.34 56.87
C THR A 352 -12.04 -50.20 55.64
N TYR A 353 -10.77 -50.23 55.21
CA TYR A 353 -10.33 -50.98 54.03
C TYR A 353 -9.85 -52.40 54.38
N ASN A 354 -10.12 -53.36 53.49
CA ASN A 354 -9.64 -54.74 53.62
C ASN A 354 -8.43 -55.00 52.68
N ARG A 355 -7.69 -56.09 52.91
CA ARG A 355 -6.54 -56.50 52.09
C ARG A 355 -6.90 -56.64 50.61
N ASN A 356 -8.11 -57.07 50.29
CA ASN A 356 -8.59 -57.17 48.91
C ASN A 356 -8.75 -55.80 48.23
N ASP A 357 -9.07 -54.75 48.97
CA ASP A 357 -9.18 -53.39 48.43
C ASP A 357 -7.80 -52.81 48.12
N LEU A 358 -6.79 -53.16 48.93
CA LEU A 358 -5.40 -52.79 48.65
C LEU A 358 -4.83 -53.50 47.41
N VAL A 359 -5.22 -54.76 47.19
CA VAL A 359 -4.82 -55.52 45.99
C VAL A 359 -5.41 -54.87 44.73
N LYS A 360 -6.71 -54.55 44.75
CA LYS A 360 -7.37 -53.83 43.63
C LYS A 360 -6.71 -52.49 43.33
N LEU A 361 -6.40 -51.70 44.35
CA LEU A 361 -5.72 -50.42 44.17
C LEU A 361 -4.30 -50.60 43.58
N SER A 362 -3.61 -51.68 43.95
CA SER A 362 -2.30 -52.00 43.38
C SER A 362 -2.38 -52.40 41.90
N GLU A 363 -3.44 -53.12 41.50
CA GLU A 363 -3.72 -53.49 40.12
C GLU A 363 -4.10 -52.26 39.28
N GLU A 364 -4.99 -51.40 39.79
CA GLU A 364 -5.33 -50.11 39.16
C GLU A 364 -4.08 -49.23 38.94
N LYS A 365 -3.18 -49.20 39.92
CA LYS A 365 -1.90 -48.48 39.80
C LYS A 365 -0.98 -49.08 38.75
N GLN A 366 -0.92 -50.41 38.62
CA GLN A 366 -0.10 -51.07 37.61
C GLN A 366 -0.64 -50.86 36.19
N VAL A 367 -1.95 -50.94 36.00
CA VAL A 367 -2.60 -50.69 34.70
C VAL A 367 -2.30 -49.26 34.23
N MET A 368 -2.50 -48.26 35.10
CA MET A 368 -2.18 -46.87 34.78
C MET A 368 -0.70 -46.69 34.42
N LYS A 369 0.20 -47.32 35.18
CA LYS A 369 1.64 -47.23 34.91
C LYS A 369 1.98 -47.78 33.52
N ASN A 370 1.39 -48.91 33.15
CA ASN A 370 1.60 -49.53 31.84
C ASN A 370 1.03 -48.70 30.70
N GLU A 371 -0.12 -48.04 30.89
CA GLU A 371 -0.70 -47.12 29.91
C GLU A 371 0.19 -45.88 29.73
N MET A 372 0.70 -45.31 30.82
CA MET A 372 1.63 -44.18 30.76
C MET A 372 2.95 -44.55 30.05
N GLU A 373 3.45 -45.77 30.26
CA GLU A 373 4.64 -46.26 29.58
C GLU A 373 4.40 -46.47 28.07
N LYS A 374 3.23 -46.99 27.67
CA LYS A 374 2.86 -47.10 26.25
C LYS A 374 2.74 -45.73 25.58
N GLU A 375 2.05 -44.78 26.19
CA GLU A 375 1.94 -43.42 25.65
C GLU A 375 3.32 -42.75 25.51
N ARG A 376 4.27 -43.04 26.40
CA ARG A 376 5.66 -42.56 26.29
C ARG A 376 6.38 -43.16 25.08
N MET A 377 6.27 -44.47 24.88
CA MET A 377 6.92 -45.14 23.75
C MET A 377 6.38 -44.62 22.41
N ASP A 378 5.06 -44.44 22.28
CA ASP A 378 4.44 -43.93 21.05
C ASP A 378 4.92 -42.50 20.71
N ILE A 379 5.16 -41.68 21.73
CA ILE A 379 5.68 -40.31 21.56
C ILE A 379 7.16 -40.34 21.14
N GLU A 380 7.98 -41.20 21.76
CA GLU A 380 9.39 -41.37 21.37
C GLU A 380 9.53 -41.87 19.93
N GLU A 381 8.65 -42.77 19.50
CA GLU A 381 8.62 -43.27 18.12
C GLU A 381 8.28 -42.14 17.13
N GLN A 382 7.26 -41.32 17.42
CA GLN A 382 6.90 -40.17 16.57
C GLN A 382 8.05 -39.14 16.46
N ILE A 383 8.78 -38.90 17.54
CA ILE A 383 9.94 -37.99 17.54
C ILE A 383 11.07 -38.57 16.67
N THR A 384 11.32 -39.87 16.81
CA THR A 384 12.38 -40.57 16.06
C THR A 384 12.08 -40.56 14.57
N GLN A 385 10.84 -40.87 14.16
CA GLN A 385 10.40 -40.80 12.77
C GLN A 385 10.56 -39.39 12.16
N ALA A 386 10.16 -38.35 12.89
CA ALA A 386 10.32 -36.96 12.44
C ALA A 386 11.81 -36.57 12.28
N TYR A 387 12.68 -37.09 13.13
CA TYR A 387 14.12 -36.85 13.05
C TYR A 387 14.76 -37.59 11.87
N GLU A 388 14.34 -38.81 11.58
CA GLU A 388 14.79 -39.59 10.43
C GLU A 388 14.35 -38.94 9.10
N GLU A 389 13.11 -38.47 9.00
CA GLU A 389 12.64 -37.71 7.84
C GLU A 389 13.50 -36.46 7.59
N TRP A 390 13.84 -35.74 8.67
CA TRP A 390 14.73 -34.57 8.59
C TRP A 390 16.13 -34.93 8.09
N GLN A 391 16.72 -36.02 8.59
CA GLN A 391 18.02 -36.52 8.10
C GLN A 391 17.97 -36.95 6.63
N GLN A 392 16.87 -37.56 6.19
CA GLN A 392 16.69 -37.93 4.79
C GLN A 392 16.61 -36.72 3.86
N MET A 393 16.03 -35.60 4.31
CA MET A 393 15.99 -34.35 3.54
C MET A 393 17.37 -33.69 3.43
N GLN A 394 18.24 -33.87 4.42
CA GLN A 394 19.62 -33.36 4.43
C GLN A 394 20.57 -34.16 3.53
N ASN A 395 20.22 -35.40 3.16
CA ASN A 395 21.14 -36.29 2.45
C ASN A 395 21.37 -35.82 0.99
N PRO A 396 22.61 -35.43 0.62
CA PRO A 396 22.92 -34.80 -0.67
C PRO A 396 22.66 -35.69 -1.89
N LYS A 397 22.55 -37.03 -1.71
CA LYS A 397 22.24 -37.97 -2.79
C LYS A 397 20.81 -37.84 -3.33
N LYS A 398 19.84 -37.36 -2.55
CA LYS A 398 18.45 -37.11 -3.01
C LYS A 398 18.23 -35.72 -3.61
N ARG A 399 19.12 -34.74 -3.33
CA ARG A 399 19.08 -33.37 -3.89
C ARG A 399 19.28 -33.31 -5.42
N LYS A 400 19.87 -34.35 -6.05
CA LYS A 400 20.12 -34.40 -7.51
C LYS A 400 18.98 -35.00 -8.35
N LYS A 401 17.86 -35.40 -7.74
CA LYS A 401 16.73 -36.05 -8.43
C LYS A 401 15.41 -35.27 -8.39
N LYS A 402 15.42 -34.01 -7.95
CA LYS A 402 14.26 -33.11 -8.02
C LYS A 402 14.59 -31.84 -8.76
#